data_AF-A0A5J5WFV6-F1
#
_entry.id   AF-A0A5J5WFV6-F1
#
_cell.length_a   1.000
_cell.length_b   1.000
_cell.length_c   1.000
_cell.angle_alpha   90.00
_cell.angle_beta   90.00
_cell.angle_gamma   90.00
#
_symmetry.space_group_name_H-M   'P 1'
#
loop_
_entity.id
_entity.type
_entity.pdbx_description
1 polymer ?
#
loop_
_entity_poly.entity_id
_entity_poly.type
_entity_poly.pdbx_seq_one_letter_code
_entity_poly.pdbx_strand_id
1 'polypeptide(L)'
;MLNCYSFLHKCFFLLEDKKLASQYQKEADKCNLGMETCEEVREKAEEALSAQMKLTAMWEIRSRQKGWREKVAKSNAQTQGKTNYTRLRSKNNLQKAHNGWLLPLQMHVGGIAAANKNDIDQHAVDTVL
;
A
#
# COMPACT_ATOMS: atom_id res chain seq x y z
N MET A 1 2.96 -31.66 -63.07
CA MET A 1 3.43 -30.28 -62.80
C MET A 1 2.49 -29.54 -61.84
N LEU A 2 1.20 -29.34 -62.16
CA LEU A 2 0.27 -28.56 -61.31
C LEU A 2 0.11 -29.07 -59.86
N ASN A 3 0.08 -30.40 -59.64
CA ASN A 3 -0.10 -30.98 -58.30
C ASN A 3 1.10 -30.70 -57.37
N CYS A 4 2.32 -30.67 -57.91
CA CYS A 4 3.51 -30.37 -57.12
C CYS A 4 3.55 -28.91 -56.69
N TYR A 5 3.11 -27.99 -57.57
CA TYR A 5 3.02 -26.57 -57.25
C TYR A 5 1.96 -26.29 -56.18
N SER A 6 0.79 -26.92 -56.29
CA SER A 6 -0.28 -26.82 -55.28
C SER A 6 0.18 -27.35 -53.91
N PHE A 7 0.89 -28.47 -53.88
CA PHE A 7 1.48 -29.02 -52.66
C PHE A 7 2.50 -28.08 -52.03
N LEU A 8 3.43 -27.55 -52.84
CA LEU A 8 4.47 -26.62 -52.37
C LEU A 8 3.87 -25.31 -51.81
N HIS A 9 2.87 -24.77 -52.49
CA HIS A 9 2.14 -23.58 -52.04
C HIS A 9 1.46 -23.80 -50.69
N LYS A 10 0.82 -24.96 -50.50
CA LYS A 10 0.20 -25.34 -49.22
C LYS A 10 1.24 -25.48 -48.10
N CYS A 11 2.39 -26.09 -48.38
CA CYS A 11 3.48 -26.20 -47.40
C CYS A 11 4.02 -24.82 -46.99
N PHE A 12 4.16 -23.89 -47.94
CA PHE A 12 4.58 -22.51 -47.65
C PHE A 12 3.61 -21.79 -46.70
N PHE A 13 2.30 -21.81 -46.99
CA PHE A 13 1.30 -21.21 -46.10
C PHE A 13 1.27 -21.87 -44.71
N LEU A 14 1.36 -23.20 -44.64
CA LEU A 14 1.41 -23.90 -43.35
C LEU A 14 2.65 -23.53 -42.52
N LEU A 15 3.78 -23.22 -43.16
CA LEU A 15 4.99 -22.77 -42.46
C LEU A 15 4.82 -21.35 -41.92
N GLU A 16 4.23 -20.44 -42.70
CA GLU A 16 3.92 -19.08 -42.27
C GLU A 16 2.90 -19.06 -41.12
N ASP A 17 1.84 -19.87 -41.19
CA ASP A 17 0.84 -19.99 -40.12
C ASP A 17 1.47 -20.47 -38.80
N LYS A 18 2.35 -21.48 -38.87
CA LYS A 18 3.06 -21.99 -37.69
C LYS A 18 3.99 -20.95 -37.08
N LYS A 19 4.67 -20.17 -37.92
CA LYS A 19 5.54 -19.09 -37.46
C LYS A 19 4.73 -18.01 -36.73
N LEU A 20 3.59 -17.63 -37.30
CA LEU A 20 2.67 -16.67 -36.68
C LEU A 20 2.11 -17.20 -35.36
N ALA A 21 1.67 -18.46 -35.32
CA ALA A 21 1.18 -19.10 -34.09
C ALA A 21 2.26 -19.15 -33.00
N SER A 22 3.51 -19.50 -33.35
CA SER A 22 4.63 -19.49 -32.40
C SER A 22 4.93 -18.08 -31.86
N GLN A 23 4.81 -17.05 -32.69
CA GLN A 23 4.99 -15.67 -32.25
C GLN A 23 3.89 -15.24 -31.28
N TYR A 24 2.62 -15.54 -31.57
CA TYR A 24 1.51 -15.24 -30.67
C TYR A 24 1.63 -15.99 -29.35
N GLN A 25 2.04 -17.26 -29.36
CA GLN A 25 2.25 -18.02 -28.12
C GLN A 25 3.27 -17.33 -27.22
N LYS A 26 4.42 -16.91 -27.78
CA LYS A 26 5.46 -16.21 -27.00
C LYS A 26 4.95 -14.90 -26.40
N GLU A 27 4.11 -14.16 -27.12
CA GLU A 27 3.55 -12.91 -26.61
C GLU A 27 2.48 -13.16 -25.53
N ALA A 28 1.68 -14.23 -25.68
CA ALA A 28 0.76 -14.68 -24.65
C ALA A 28 1.50 -15.08 -23.37
N ASP A 29 2.61 -15.81 -23.48
CA ASP A 29 3.43 -16.20 -22.33
C ASP A 29 4.01 -14.98 -21.59
N LYS A 30 4.45 -13.95 -22.31
CA LYS A 30 4.87 -12.68 -21.69
C LYS A 30 3.72 -11.96 -20.98
N CYS A 31 2.54 -11.94 -21.60
CA CYS A 31 1.36 -11.32 -21.01
C CYS A 31 0.96 -12.04 -19.71
N ASN A 32 0.98 -13.37 -19.71
CA ASN A 32 0.71 -14.19 -18.52
C ASN A 32 1.69 -13.89 -17.40
N LEU A 33 3.00 -13.87 -17.71
CA LEU A 33 4.04 -13.53 -16.74
C LEU A 33 3.83 -12.12 -16.15
N GLY A 34 3.47 -11.15 -17.00
CA GLY A 34 3.15 -9.79 -16.58
C GLY A 34 1.89 -9.71 -15.69
N MET A 35 0.86 -10.50 -16.03
CA MET A 35 -0.38 -10.57 -15.26
C MET A 35 -0.14 -11.13 -13.86
N GLU A 36 0.59 -12.24 -13.75
CA GLU A 36 0.92 -12.84 -12.45
C GLU A 36 1.65 -11.84 -11.54
N THR A 37 2.63 -11.11 -12.07
CA THR A 37 3.36 -10.09 -11.32
C THR A 37 2.44 -8.94 -10.86
N CYS A 38 1.53 -8.49 -11.74
CA CYS A 38 0.59 -7.42 -11.40
C CYS A 38 -0.38 -7.85 -10.30
N GLU A 39 -0.89 -9.08 -10.39
CA GLU A 39 -1.82 -9.63 -9.42
C GLU A 39 -1.14 -9.81 -8.05
N GLU A 40 0.10 -10.29 -7.99
CA GLU A 40 0.85 -10.39 -6.74
C GLU A 40 1.03 -9.02 -6.06
N VAL A 41 1.36 -7.98 -6.83
CA VAL A 41 1.50 -6.61 -6.30
C VAL A 41 0.16 -6.07 -5.82
N ARG A 42 -0.94 -6.34 -6.54
CA ARG A 42 -2.30 -5.96 -6.13
C ARG A 42 -2.67 -6.61 -4.80
N GLU A 43 -2.47 -7.91 -4.66
CA GLU A 43 -2.78 -8.66 -3.43
C GLU A 43 -1.99 -8.13 -2.23
N LYS A 44 -0.67 -7.89 -2.40
CA LYS A 44 0.15 -7.27 -1.35
C LYS A 44 -0.34 -5.88 -0.95
N ALA A 45 -0.75 -5.07 -1.92
CA ALA A 45 -1.29 -3.74 -1.66
C ALA A 45 -2.64 -3.80 -0.92
N GLU A 46 -3.51 -4.75 -1.28
CA GLU A 46 -4.79 -4.98 -0.60
C GLU A 46 -4.61 -5.47 0.83
N GLU A 47 -3.65 -6.35 1.09
CA GLU A 47 -3.31 -6.80 2.43
C GLU A 47 -2.79 -5.64 3.30
N ALA A 48 -1.85 -4.85 2.76
CA ALA A 48 -1.33 -3.67 3.45
C ALA A 48 -2.43 -2.65 3.73
N LEU A 49 -3.34 -2.43 2.78
CA LEU A 49 -4.48 -1.53 2.95
C LEU A 49 -5.44 -2.05 4.02
N SER A 50 -5.75 -3.35 4.03
CA SER A 50 -6.59 -3.98 5.04
C SER A 50 -6.01 -3.84 6.45
N ALA A 51 -4.69 -4.05 6.61
CA ALA A 51 -4.00 -3.83 7.88
C ALA A 51 -4.07 -2.35 8.32
N GLN A 52 -3.86 -1.41 7.40
CA GLN A 52 -4.00 0.03 7.66
C GLN A 52 -5.43 0.42 8.06
N MET A 53 -6.45 -0.15 7.41
CA MET A 53 -7.85 0.09 7.74
C MET A 53 -8.19 -0.40 9.14
N LYS A 54 -7.70 -1.58 9.55
CA LYS A 54 -7.88 -2.10 10.91
C LYS A 54 -7.28 -1.18 11.96
N LEU A 55 -6.03 -0.74 11.75
CA LEU A 55 -5.37 0.24 12.63
C LEU A 55 -6.17 1.54 12.70
N THR A 56 -6.58 2.07 11.54
CA THR A 56 -7.35 3.31 11.44
C THR A 56 -8.69 3.20 12.19
N ALA A 57 -9.41 2.07 12.06
CA ALA A 57 -10.65 1.84 12.79
C ALA A 57 -10.45 1.79 14.31
N MET A 58 -9.40 1.11 14.78
CA MET A 58 -9.06 1.11 16.21
C MET A 58 -8.75 2.53 16.74
N TRP A 59 -8.00 3.31 15.97
CA TRP A 59 -7.70 4.70 16.32
C TRP A 59 -8.95 5.58 16.31
N GLU A 60 -9.86 5.38 15.35
CA GLU A 60 -11.14 6.08 15.32
C GLU A 60 -11.95 5.78 16.57
N ILE A 61 -12.16 4.51 16.93
CA ILE A 61 -12.89 4.10 18.13
C ILE A 61 -12.31 4.79 19.37
N ARG A 62 -10.98 4.72 19.55
CA ARG A 62 -10.29 5.37 20.67
C ARG A 62 -10.53 6.89 20.69
N SER A 63 -10.51 7.53 19.53
CA SER A 63 -10.79 8.96 19.42
C SER A 63 -12.23 9.29 19.84
N ARG A 64 -13.22 8.49 19.41
CA ARG A 64 -14.63 8.68 19.77
C ARG A 64 -14.85 8.52 21.27
N GLN A 65 -14.21 7.53 21.89
CA GLN A 65 -14.23 7.33 23.35
C GLN A 65 -13.66 8.53 24.12
N LYS A 66 -12.65 9.21 23.56
CA LYS A 66 -12.09 10.45 24.12
C LYS A 66 -12.91 11.70 23.77
N GLY A 67 -14.11 11.54 23.22
CA GLY A 67 -15.04 12.64 22.92
C GLY A 67 -14.77 13.35 21.59
N TRP A 68 -13.91 12.81 20.71
CA TRP A 68 -13.58 13.45 19.44
C TRP A 68 -14.74 13.29 18.45
N ARG A 69 -15.54 14.35 18.30
CA ARG A 69 -16.63 14.43 17.32
C ARG A 69 -16.13 15.07 16.04
N GLU A 70 -16.51 14.50 14.92
CA GLU A 70 -16.27 15.11 13.62
C GLU A 70 -17.20 16.32 13.47
N LYS A 71 -16.65 17.50 13.17
CA LYS A 71 -17.48 18.65 12.81
C LYS A 71 -18.12 18.31 11.46
N VAL A 72 -19.39 17.89 11.50
CA VAL A 72 -20.21 17.66 10.31
C VAL A 72 -20.50 19.03 9.72
N ALA A 73 -19.67 19.48 8.80
CA ALA A 73 -20.05 20.53 7.87
C ALA A 73 -21.06 19.90 6.91
N LYS A 74 -22.34 20.29 7.00
CA LYS A 74 -23.35 19.94 6.00
C LYS A 74 -22.87 20.46 4.64
N SER A 75 -22.47 19.58 3.74
CA SER A 75 -22.31 19.92 2.33
C SER A 75 -23.17 18.98 1.51
N ASN A 76 -24.38 19.45 1.17
CA ASN A 76 -25.11 18.95 0.00
C ASN A 76 -24.26 19.26 -1.23
N ALA A 77 -23.62 18.26 -1.83
CA ALA A 77 -23.18 18.30 -3.22
C ALA A 77 -22.77 16.90 -3.67
N GLN A 78 -23.52 16.36 -4.62
CA GLN A 78 -23.21 15.13 -5.33
C GLN A 78 -21.92 15.30 -6.17
N THR A 79 -21.20 14.18 -6.30
CA THR A 79 -20.42 13.74 -7.47
C THR A 79 -19.50 14.74 -8.17
N GLN A 80 -18.18 14.57 -7.94
CA GLN A 80 -17.02 14.79 -8.84
C GLN A 80 -15.81 15.56 -8.25
N GLY A 81 -15.87 16.05 -6.99
CA GLY A 81 -14.71 16.66 -6.29
C GLY A 81 -14.11 15.84 -5.13
N LYS A 82 -14.48 14.55 -5.00
CA LYS A 82 -14.41 13.78 -3.75
C LYS A 82 -13.01 13.30 -3.33
N THR A 83 -12.00 13.36 -4.18
CA THR A 83 -10.64 12.87 -3.84
C THR A 83 -9.74 13.94 -3.23
N ASN A 84 -9.93 15.22 -3.57
CA ASN A 84 -9.09 16.32 -3.09
C ASN A 84 -9.50 16.81 -1.69
N TYR A 85 -10.80 16.99 -1.42
CA TYR A 85 -11.28 17.42 -0.10
C TYR A 85 -10.97 16.37 0.99
N THR A 86 -11.17 15.09 0.67
CA THR A 86 -10.93 13.97 1.58
C THR A 86 -9.43 13.80 1.87
N ARG A 87 -8.55 13.99 0.88
CA ARG A 87 -7.09 13.96 1.04
C ARG A 87 -6.56 15.13 1.88
N LEU A 88 -7.04 16.35 1.65
CA LEU A 88 -6.66 17.52 2.44
C LEU A 88 -7.13 17.41 3.90
N ARG A 89 -8.33 16.84 4.13
CA ARG A 89 -8.88 16.58 5.46
C ARG A 89 -8.09 15.50 6.21
N SER A 90 -7.76 14.39 5.55
CA SER A 90 -6.92 13.31 6.12
C SER A 90 -5.54 13.84 6.53
N LYS A 91 -4.93 14.70 5.70
CA LYS A 91 -3.61 15.30 5.99
C LYS A 91 -3.66 16.22 7.21
N ASN A 92 -4.72 17.02 7.37
CA ASN A 92 -4.91 17.90 8.53
C ASN A 92 -5.13 17.11 9.83
N ASN A 93 -5.92 16.03 9.77
CA ASN A 93 -6.17 15.17 10.92
C ASN A 93 -4.91 14.38 11.33
N LEU A 94 -4.14 13.88 10.36
CA LEU A 94 -2.88 13.19 10.63
C LEU A 94 -1.84 14.14 11.25
N GLN A 95 -1.74 15.38 10.73
CA GLN A 95 -0.86 16.40 11.31
C GLN A 95 -1.25 16.76 12.75
N LYS A 96 -2.55 16.84 13.04
CA LYS A 96 -3.05 17.08 14.41
C LYS A 96 -2.77 15.91 15.34
N ALA A 97 -2.94 14.68 14.87
CA ALA A 97 -2.60 13.48 15.64
C ALA A 97 -1.09 13.40 15.90
N HIS A 98 -0.27 13.68 14.88
CA HIS A 98 1.18 13.76 15.01
C HIS A 98 1.59 14.78 16.09
N ASN A 99 1.08 16.00 16.00
CA ASN A 99 1.51 17.08 16.89
C ASN A 99 0.91 17.00 18.29
N GLY A 100 -0.36 16.58 18.42
CA GLY A 100 -1.05 16.58 19.70
C GLY A 100 -0.80 15.34 20.55
N TRP A 101 -0.33 14.23 19.95
CA TRP A 101 -0.25 12.94 20.62
C TRP A 101 1.15 12.33 20.46
N LEU A 102 1.62 12.20 19.22
CA LEU A 102 2.90 11.56 18.91
C LEU A 102 4.09 12.35 19.47
N LEU A 103 4.12 13.68 19.32
CA LEU A 103 5.17 14.53 19.89
C LEU A 103 5.21 14.50 21.43
N PRO A 104 4.08 14.66 22.16
CA PRO A 104 4.08 14.51 23.62
C PRO A 104 4.48 13.11 24.10
N LEU A 105 4.04 12.05 23.40
CA LEU A 105 4.42 10.68 23.73
C LEU A 105 5.92 10.43 23.48
N GLN A 106 6.48 10.95 22.38
CA GLN A 106 7.92 10.88 22.12
C GLN A 106 8.73 11.63 23.19
N MET A 107 8.27 12.81 23.62
CA MET A 107 8.90 13.56 24.70
C MET A 107 8.86 12.79 26.02
N HIS A 108 7.71 12.20 26.36
CA HIS A 108 7.56 11.45 27.61
C HIS A 108 8.40 10.17 27.61
N VAL A 109 8.39 9.40 26.52
CA VAL A 109 9.24 8.21 26.35
C VAL A 109 10.72 8.59 26.34
N GLY A 110 11.10 9.71 25.71
CA GLY A 110 12.47 10.23 25.76
C GLY A 110 12.90 10.64 27.17
N GLY A 111 11.99 11.24 27.95
CA GLY A 111 12.22 11.58 29.35
C GLY A 111 12.35 10.35 30.25
N ILE A 112 11.52 9.33 30.03
CA ILE A 112 11.63 8.03 30.72
C ILE A 112 12.92 7.32 30.34
N ALA A 113 13.29 7.31 29.06
CA ALA A 113 14.53 6.72 28.57
C ALA A 113 15.77 7.44 29.11
N ALA A 114 15.71 8.76 29.30
CA ALA A 114 16.77 9.52 29.95
C ALA A 114 16.83 9.25 31.46
N ALA A 115 15.70 9.22 32.16
CA ALA A 115 15.65 8.92 33.60
C ALA A 115 16.17 7.50 33.92
N ASN A 116 15.76 6.49 33.13
CA ASN A 116 16.24 5.12 33.28
C ASN A 116 17.75 4.98 33.00
N LYS A 117 18.34 5.87 32.20
CA LYS A 117 19.79 5.88 31.94
C LYS A 117 20.56 6.39 33.16
N ASN A 118 19.99 7.35 33.88
CA ASN A 118 20.60 7.97 35.05
C ASN A 118 20.53 7.06 36.29
N ASP A 119 19.50 6.20 36.39
CA ASP A 119 19.37 5.22 37.48
C ASP A 119 20.41 4.08 37.38
N ILE A 120 20.86 3.73 36.16
CA ILE A 120 21.92 2.73 35.95
C ILE A 120 23.29 3.28 36.38
N ASP A 121 23.56 4.55 36.09
CA ASP A 121 24.82 5.19 36.45
C ASP A 121 24.90 5.51 37.97
N GLN A 122 23.77 5.80 38.63
CA GLN A 122 23.75 6.03 40.09
C GLN A 122 23.89 4.72 40.90
N HIS A 123 23.29 3.62 40.46
CA HIS A 123 23.39 2.31 41.14
C HIS A 123 24.80 1.69 41.05
N ALA A 124 25.60 2.10 40.05
CA ALA A 124 27.00 1.71 39.91
C ALA A 124 27.94 2.46 40.86
N VAL A 125 27.58 3.67 41.31
CA VAL A 125 28.40 4.47 42.25
C VAL A 125 28.16 4.06 43.70
N ASP A 126 26.91 3.74 44.08
CA ASP A 126 26.57 3.37 45.47
C ASP A 126 26.96 1.92 45.85
N THR A 127 27.51 1.13 44.91
CA THR A 127 28.03 -0.23 45.18
C THR A 127 29.56 -0.25 45.39
N VAL A 128 30.26 0.88 45.20
CA VAL A 128 31.74 0.97 45.25
C VAL A 128 32.25 1.80 46.44
N LEU A 129 31.40 2.16 47.41
CA LEU A 129 31.84 2.74 48.69
C LEU A 129 31.49 1.87 49.89
#